data_AF-A0A2E7S9E7-F1
#
_entry.id   AF-A0A2E7S9E7-F1
#
_cell.length_a   1.000
_cell.length_b   1.000
_cell.length_c   1.000
_cell.angle_alpha   90.00
_cell.angle_beta   90.00
_cell.angle_gamma   90.00
#
_symmetry.space_group_name_H-M   'P 1'
#
loop_
_entity.id
_entity.type
_entity.pdbx_description
1 polymer ?
#
loop_
_entity_poly.entity_id
_entity_poly.type
_entity_poly.pdbx_seq_one_letter_code
_entity_poly.pdbx_strand_id
1 'polypeptide(L)'
;MSGALMDDFSREVSERLALARISRDQSLFAGALLYCRHANECMVKHQYVKIHGESPVFPPNTMSKFMFTLKAIRKELPRQVSEMFDSINRLTRGSMHHAEEIEIVQIDARYVNSVIGLIETAYAYLNSEHPLSLDQVVDEQSVRHEALAKDAQEIREISLEDYISDDVRLVIEGFANIGISAFEQGEEFATRDIVAIGLALAHIGRLDDAEKLFTSAISNPTDSLTKENRAICLSGLGRISRHRGDMEDATDYYNLSLEINRKIGNQAGEASDLCNLGDIARKTGDGDSADNLYSESLTLARKIGNRRVEATVLSSQGDRARHDGDTDLAEKLHTESLEISMEMGYFQRQSSNLGSLAKIAANRGDNHKAERLLEQSLEISRLNHYRRGEANDLADLALLERRRGNLETAESLYGQSLRINRDIEHIGGIVACLGGIAFIARKRKQPEKAEKLFNECLEMNRKSKDKRGEAIALSELARIYSDRGDLKKSKKMNQNVLAINRKIGNKKGMAHALANLGYIATKRREFDLAKTQYQECLDLNREIQDLRGLAATLSHLGTIAFEEGDNETAREYFQECLEVNKDTNNSRGESAALAKLVKIAKSEGENKLAIELDEKRRQAWKRSQG
;
A
#
# COMPACT_ATOMS: atom_id res chain seq x y z
N MET A 1 -9.08 43.71 11.30
CA MET A 1 -9.38 42.46 10.57
C MET A 1 -8.53 41.25 11.03
N SER A 2 -7.59 41.39 11.97
CA SER A 2 -6.74 40.27 12.43
C SER A 2 -7.33 39.42 13.56
N GLY A 3 -8.23 39.96 14.40
CA GLY A 3 -8.80 39.25 15.56
C GLY A 3 -9.64 38.03 15.19
N ALA A 4 -10.67 38.22 14.34
CA ALA A 4 -11.58 37.15 13.94
C ALA A 4 -10.87 35.92 13.32
N LEU A 5 -9.77 36.14 12.58
CA LEU A 5 -8.95 35.06 12.01
C LEU A 5 -8.13 34.29 13.07
N MET A 6 -7.83 34.88 14.23
CA MET A 6 -7.29 34.14 15.37
C MET A 6 -8.36 33.44 16.18
N ASP A 7 -9.53 34.05 16.37
CA ASP A 7 -10.63 33.42 17.12
C ASP A 7 -11.19 32.20 16.39
N ASP A 8 -11.42 32.27 15.07
CA ASP A 8 -11.84 31.11 14.28
C ASP A 8 -10.76 30.01 14.24
N PHE A 9 -9.47 30.35 14.08
CA PHE A 9 -8.38 29.37 14.14
C PHE A 9 -8.22 28.74 15.52
N SER A 10 -8.35 29.53 16.59
CA SER A 10 -8.34 29.06 17.98
C SER A 10 -9.52 28.13 18.26
N ARG A 11 -10.72 28.46 17.76
CA ARG A 11 -11.92 27.64 17.93
C ARG A 11 -11.84 26.36 17.10
N GLU A 12 -11.39 26.41 15.85
CA GLU A 12 -11.20 25.24 15.00
C GLU A 12 -10.12 24.29 15.57
N VAL A 13 -9.01 24.83 16.08
CA VAL A 13 -7.99 24.02 16.79
C VAL A 13 -8.56 23.44 18.09
N SER A 14 -9.37 24.19 18.85
CA SER A 14 -9.99 23.68 20.09
C SER A 14 -11.05 22.61 19.82
N GLU A 15 -11.87 22.76 18.78
CA GLU A 15 -12.85 21.75 18.35
C GLU A 15 -12.15 20.48 17.85
N ARG A 16 -11.02 20.60 17.13
CA ARG A 16 -10.18 19.46 16.71
C ARG A 16 -9.52 18.76 17.90
N LEU A 17 -8.99 19.51 18.87
CA LEU A 17 -8.34 18.96 20.07
C LEU A 17 -9.32 18.34 21.07
N ALA A 18 -10.59 18.74 21.07
CA ALA A 18 -11.61 18.18 21.97
C ALA A 18 -12.18 16.83 21.50
N LEU A 19 -11.99 16.46 20.23
CA LEU A 19 -12.49 15.22 19.64
C LEU A 19 -11.46 14.07 19.65
N ALA A 20 -10.15 14.40 19.61
CA ALA A 20 -9.09 13.41 19.79
C ALA A 20 -8.94 13.06 21.28
N ARG A 21 -8.98 11.77 21.64
CA ARG A 21 -8.66 11.28 23.00
C ARG A 21 -7.14 11.20 23.25
N ILE A 22 -6.38 12.16 22.71
CA ILE A 22 -4.92 12.28 22.86
C ILE A 22 -4.68 13.47 23.78
N SER A 23 -3.84 13.31 24.81
CA SER A 23 -3.63 14.38 25.78
C SER A 23 -2.92 15.58 25.16
N ARG A 24 -3.24 16.77 25.68
CA ARG A 24 -2.79 18.08 25.19
C ARG A 24 -1.26 18.24 25.16
N ASP A 25 -0.55 17.38 25.88
CA ASP A 25 0.88 17.47 26.14
C ASP A 25 1.74 16.84 25.02
N GLN A 26 1.28 15.76 24.39
CA GLN A 26 2.10 15.00 23.41
C GLN A 26 2.30 15.74 22.07
N SER A 27 1.27 16.43 21.57
CA SER A 27 1.38 17.22 20.33
C SER A 27 2.19 18.51 20.51
N LEU A 28 2.13 19.12 21.70
CA LEU A 28 3.04 20.20 22.11
C LEU A 28 4.51 19.73 22.17
N PHE A 29 4.74 18.51 22.65
CA PHE A 29 6.07 17.88 22.74
C PHE A 29 6.68 17.60 21.36
N ALA A 30 5.90 17.03 20.43
CA ALA A 30 6.33 16.82 19.04
C ALA A 30 6.64 18.16 18.32
N GLY A 31 5.83 19.19 18.54
CA GLY A 31 6.10 20.55 18.05
C GLY A 31 7.38 21.16 18.63
N ALA A 32 7.66 20.93 19.91
CA ALA A 32 8.89 21.39 20.57
C ALA A 32 10.14 20.67 20.03
N LEU A 33 10.07 19.36 19.75
CA LEU A 33 11.15 18.60 19.13
C LEU A 33 11.50 19.11 17.72
N LEU A 34 10.49 19.34 16.88
CA LEU A 34 10.67 19.96 15.55
C LEU A 34 11.22 21.39 15.64
N TYR A 35 10.83 22.15 16.66
CA TYR A 35 11.37 23.50 16.91
C TYR A 35 12.83 23.47 17.35
N CYS A 36 13.22 22.58 18.27
CA CYS A 36 14.61 22.41 18.70
C CYS A 36 15.52 22.00 17.54
N ARG A 37 15.07 21.07 16.69
CA ARG A 37 15.74 20.68 15.44
C ARG A 37 15.99 21.90 14.53
N HIS A 38 14.96 22.70 14.26
CA HIS A 38 15.09 23.85 13.37
C HIS A 38 15.95 24.99 13.96
N ALA A 39 15.91 25.18 15.28
CA ALA A 39 16.79 26.11 15.98
C ALA A 39 18.27 25.68 15.89
N ASN A 40 18.55 24.39 16.10
CA ASN A 40 19.92 23.84 16.03
C ASN A 40 20.49 23.96 14.61
N GLU A 41 19.73 23.56 13.59
CA GLU A 41 20.12 23.74 12.18
C GLU A 41 20.45 25.21 11.84
N CYS A 42 19.71 26.18 12.39
CA CYS A 42 19.97 27.60 12.18
C CYS A 42 21.22 28.11 12.91
N MET A 43 21.52 27.59 14.12
CA MET A 43 22.72 27.95 14.87
C MET A 43 24.00 27.42 14.21
N VAL A 44 24.02 26.13 13.88
CA VAL A 44 25.14 25.44 13.20
C VAL A 44 25.50 26.14 11.89
N LYS A 45 24.50 26.39 11.04
CA LYS A 45 24.71 27.06 9.73
C LYS A 45 25.18 28.51 9.88
N HIS A 46 24.94 29.18 11.00
CA HIS A 46 25.45 30.52 11.26
C HIS A 46 26.89 30.53 11.83
N GLN A 47 27.30 29.49 12.56
CA GLN A 47 28.68 29.31 12.99
C GLN A 47 29.59 28.95 11.80
N TYR A 48 29.17 28.03 10.93
CA TYR A 48 29.97 27.57 9.78
C TYR A 48 30.44 28.72 8.87
N VAL A 49 29.53 29.66 8.55
CA VAL A 49 29.83 30.87 7.75
C VAL A 49 30.84 31.80 8.45
N LYS A 50 30.81 31.87 9.78
CA LYS A 50 31.76 32.66 10.59
C LYS A 50 33.17 32.04 10.65
N ILE A 51 33.30 30.73 10.46
CA ILE A 51 34.57 30.00 10.55
C ILE A 51 35.23 29.84 9.17
N HIS A 52 34.45 29.59 8.12
CA HIS A 52 34.98 29.26 6.79
C HIS A 52 34.83 30.36 5.72
N GLY A 53 34.12 31.46 6.01
CA GLY A 53 34.12 32.68 5.19
C GLY A 53 33.32 32.64 3.88
N GLU A 54 32.89 31.46 3.41
CA GLU A 54 31.99 31.34 2.25
C GLU A 54 30.51 31.41 2.64
N SER A 55 29.70 31.99 1.74
CA SER A 55 28.28 32.29 2.00
C SER A 55 27.36 31.36 1.20
N PRO A 56 26.60 30.44 1.85
CA PRO A 56 25.59 29.64 1.16
C PRO A 56 24.41 30.52 0.74
N VAL A 57 24.01 30.42 -0.52
CA VAL A 57 22.94 31.25 -1.11
C VAL A 57 21.57 30.82 -0.61
N PHE A 58 21.05 31.51 0.41
CA PHE A 58 19.70 31.28 0.93
C PHE A 58 18.61 31.99 0.09
N PRO A 59 17.41 31.40 -0.03
CA PRO A 59 16.23 32.10 -0.53
C PRO A 59 15.87 33.31 0.35
N PRO A 60 15.42 34.44 -0.24
CA PRO A 60 15.01 35.61 0.52
C PRO A 60 13.81 35.32 1.44
N ASN A 61 13.81 35.97 2.61
CA ASN A 61 12.81 35.94 3.70
C ASN A 61 12.95 34.86 4.80
N THR A 62 13.90 33.92 4.75
CA THR A 62 14.06 32.90 5.81
C THR A 62 14.39 33.53 7.17
N MET A 63 15.40 34.41 7.24
CA MET A 63 15.80 35.11 8.47
C MET A 63 14.68 36.03 9.02
N SER A 64 13.90 36.66 8.13
CA SER A 64 12.77 37.51 8.51
C SER A 64 11.64 36.71 9.19
N LYS A 65 11.38 35.48 8.73
CA LYS A 65 10.43 34.56 9.36
C LYS A 65 10.94 34.07 10.72
N PHE A 66 12.20 33.66 10.80
CA PHE A 66 12.86 33.25 12.05
C PHE A 66 12.73 34.32 13.15
N MET A 67 13.06 35.58 12.84
CA MET A 67 12.96 36.71 13.78
C MET A 67 11.51 37.08 14.15
N PHE A 68 10.54 36.79 13.29
CA PHE A 68 9.11 36.99 13.59
C PHE A 68 8.60 35.91 14.56
N THR A 69 8.91 34.64 14.29
CA THR A 69 8.54 33.50 15.15
C THR A 69 9.18 33.60 16.54
N LEU A 70 10.47 33.97 16.63
CA LEU A 70 11.14 34.24 17.91
C LEU A 70 10.44 35.34 18.72
N LYS A 71 9.94 36.40 18.08
CA LYS A 71 9.19 37.46 18.75
C LYS A 71 7.81 37.01 19.25
N ALA A 72 7.16 36.06 18.58
CA ALA A 72 5.90 35.48 19.04
C ALA A 72 6.14 34.55 20.25
N ILE A 73 7.09 33.62 20.15
CA ILE A 73 7.41 32.65 21.22
C ILE A 73 7.90 33.36 22.50
N ARG A 74 8.73 34.41 22.36
CA ARG A 74 9.20 35.26 23.48
C ARG A 74 8.07 35.92 24.27
N LYS A 75 6.87 36.04 23.70
CA LYS A 75 5.72 36.71 24.33
C LYS A 75 4.78 35.74 25.04
N GLU A 76 4.53 34.57 24.45
CA GLU A 76 3.53 33.62 24.94
C GLU A 76 4.11 32.48 25.81
N LEU A 77 5.33 32.01 25.54
CA LEU A 77 5.91 30.83 26.22
C LEU A 77 6.08 31.03 27.75
N PRO A 78 6.62 32.17 28.27
CA PRO A 78 6.77 32.37 29.71
C PRO A 78 5.43 32.41 30.44
N ARG A 79 4.38 32.88 29.76
CA ARG A 79 3.02 32.95 30.29
C ARG A 79 2.39 31.56 30.37
N GLN A 80 2.48 30.77 29.30
CA GLN A 80 1.88 29.44 29.24
C GLN A 80 2.55 28.46 30.22
N VAL A 81 3.88 28.51 30.37
CA VAL A 81 4.59 27.69 31.38
C VAL A 81 4.18 28.08 32.81
N SER A 82 3.99 29.37 33.08
CA SER A 82 3.51 29.84 34.39
C SER A 82 2.07 29.41 34.67
N GLU A 83 1.14 29.60 33.71
CA GLU A 83 -0.26 29.18 33.83
C GLU A 83 -0.40 27.64 33.94
N MET A 84 0.51 26.88 33.34
CA MET A 84 0.61 25.41 33.47
C MET A 84 1.05 24.99 34.89
N PHE A 85 2.13 25.55 35.42
CA PHE A 85 2.59 25.28 36.79
C PHE A 85 1.53 25.66 37.84
N ASP A 86 0.82 26.77 37.63
CA ASP A 86 -0.25 27.20 38.52
C ASP A 86 -1.47 26.27 38.46
N SER A 87 -1.77 25.72 37.28
CA SER A 87 -2.83 24.72 37.09
C SER A 87 -2.50 23.38 37.75
N ILE A 88 -1.26 22.89 37.61
CA ILE A 88 -0.77 21.66 38.25
C ILE A 88 -0.79 21.81 39.79
N ASN A 89 -0.39 22.96 40.33
CA ASN A 89 -0.47 23.26 41.77
C ASN A 89 -1.91 23.35 42.31
N ARG A 90 -2.89 23.74 41.47
CA ARG A 90 -4.32 23.75 41.85
C ARG A 90 -4.91 22.34 41.82
N LEU A 91 -4.62 21.56 40.77
CA LEU A 91 -5.08 20.18 40.63
C LEU A 91 -4.57 19.29 41.78
N THR A 92 -3.26 19.34 42.07
CA THR A 92 -2.64 18.53 43.14
C THR A 92 -3.06 18.91 44.57
N ARG A 93 -3.54 20.14 44.80
CA ARG A 93 -4.10 20.57 46.09
C ARG A 93 -5.60 20.31 46.24
N GLY A 94 -6.32 20.13 45.14
CA GLY A 94 -7.77 19.89 45.14
C GLY A 94 -8.19 18.41 45.26
N SER A 95 -7.28 17.46 45.00
CA SER A 95 -7.61 16.04 44.77
C SER A 95 -7.21 15.07 45.89
N MET A 96 -6.82 15.54 47.08
CA MET A 96 -6.69 14.67 48.26
C MET A 96 -8.06 14.17 48.76
N HIS A 97 -8.69 13.23 48.05
CA HIS A 97 -9.65 12.30 48.66
C HIS A 97 -10.04 11.05 47.84
N HIS A 98 -9.84 11.02 46.51
CA HIS A 98 -10.07 9.83 45.68
C HIS A 98 -8.81 9.59 44.84
N ALA A 99 -8.12 8.49 45.11
CA ALA A 99 -6.76 8.21 44.61
C ALA A 99 -6.65 6.79 44.01
N GLU A 100 -7.57 6.46 43.13
CA GLU A 100 -7.52 5.31 42.22
C GLU A 100 -7.78 5.84 40.80
N GLU A 101 -7.23 5.18 39.77
CA GLU A 101 -7.33 5.56 38.34
C GLU A 101 -6.71 6.90 37.90
N ILE A 102 -5.43 7.16 38.20
CA ILE A 102 -4.56 7.93 37.28
C ILE A 102 -3.16 7.29 37.18
N GLU A 103 -2.92 6.50 36.12
CA GLU A 103 -1.55 6.14 35.71
C GLU A 103 -0.89 7.34 35.02
N ILE A 104 -0.24 8.20 35.82
CA ILE A 104 0.58 9.29 35.28
C ILE A 104 1.87 8.70 34.72
N VAL A 105 2.01 8.75 33.39
CA VAL A 105 3.26 8.42 32.68
C VAL A 105 4.41 9.23 33.28
N GLN A 106 5.46 8.55 33.74
CA GLN A 106 6.66 9.20 34.28
C GLN A 106 7.48 9.83 33.14
N ILE A 107 7.17 11.09 32.82
CA ILE A 107 8.09 11.96 32.09
C ILE A 107 9.32 12.15 32.98
N ASP A 108 10.44 11.49 32.65
CA ASP A 108 11.68 11.59 33.43
C ASP A 108 12.12 13.06 33.50
N ALA A 109 12.18 13.61 34.71
CA ALA A 109 12.54 15.00 34.95
C ALA A 109 13.92 15.35 34.38
N ARG A 110 14.82 14.37 34.20
CA ARG A 110 16.11 14.57 33.53
C ARG A 110 15.95 14.95 32.06
N TYR A 111 15.00 14.37 31.33
CA TYR A 111 14.76 14.70 29.92
C TYR A 111 14.20 16.12 29.77
N VAL A 112 13.27 16.52 30.65
CA VAL A 112 12.77 17.90 30.72
C VAL A 112 13.90 18.88 31.04
N ASN A 113 14.79 18.53 31.99
CA ASN A 113 15.96 19.34 32.31
C ASN A 113 16.98 19.42 31.16
N SER A 114 17.17 18.37 30.36
CA SER A 114 18.04 18.42 29.17
C SER A 114 17.48 19.35 28.09
N VAL A 115 16.17 19.32 27.83
CA VAL A 115 15.51 20.23 26.87
C VAL A 115 15.54 21.68 27.38
N ILE A 116 15.29 21.91 28.67
CA ILE A 116 15.45 23.23 29.29
C ILE A 116 16.89 23.72 29.17
N GLY A 117 17.88 22.87 29.49
CA GLY A 117 19.30 23.20 29.40
C GLY A 117 19.73 23.60 27.98
N LEU A 118 19.28 22.88 26.94
CA LEU A 118 19.49 23.26 25.55
C LEU A 118 18.89 24.63 25.20
N ILE A 119 17.67 24.92 25.67
CA ILE A 119 17.00 26.21 25.47
C ILE A 119 17.72 27.34 26.22
N GLU A 120 18.17 27.10 27.46
CA GLU A 120 18.92 28.06 28.27
C GLU A 120 20.33 28.33 27.71
N THR A 121 21.04 27.31 27.22
CA THR A 121 22.34 27.46 26.55
C THR A 121 22.20 28.24 25.24
N ALA A 122 21.20 27.94 24.41
CA ALA A 122 20.91 28.72 23.21
C ALA A 122 20.52 30.17 23.55
N TYR A 123 19.74 30.38 24.62
CA TYR A 123 19.36 31.72 25.09
C TYR A 123 20.56 32.51 25.64
N ALA A 124 21.48 31.87 26.37
CA ALA A 124 22.71 32.51 26.82
C ALA A 124 23.59 32.93 25.63
N TYR A 125 23.81 32.03 24.67
CA TYR A 125 24.62 32.27 23.49
C TYR A 125 24.08 33.39 22.59
N LEU A 126 22.76 33.51 22.47
CA LEU A 126 22.10 34.59 21.71
C LEU A 126 22.14 35.96 22.40
N ASN A 127 22.59 36.05 23.65
CA ASN A 127 22.68 37.30 24.43
C ASN A 127 24.10 37.68 24.89
N SER A 128 25.14 36.91 24.53
CA SER A 128 26.54 37.21 24.92
C SER A 128 27.33 37.90 23.80
N GLU A 129 27.99 39.01 24.11
CA GLU A 129 28.91 39.71 23.17
C GLU A 129 30.26 38.99 22.97
N HIS A 130 30.43 37.80 23.56
CA HIS A 130 31.63 36.97 23.48
C HIS A 130 31.25 35.56 23.02
N PRO A 131 32.13 34.85 22.27
CA PRO A 131 31.92 33.45 21.92
C PRO A 131 32.02 32.56 23.17
N LEU A 132 31.34 31.41 23.13
CA LEU A 132 31.46 30.33 24.13
C LEU A 132 32.91 29.84 24.24
N SER A 133 33.30 29.31 25.41
CA SER A 133 34.53 28.52 25.51
C SER A 133 34.37 27.19 24.78
N LEU A 134 35.48 26.56 24.39
CA LEU A 134 35.45 25.29 23.65
C LEU A 134 34.72 24.19 24.46
N ASP A 135 34.84 24.24 25.79
CA ASP A 135 34.24 23.31 26.76
C ASP A 135 32.71 23.50 26.92
N GLN A 136 32.16 24.56 26.32
CA GLN A 136 30.71 24.84 26.25
C GLN A 136 30.12 24.55 24.87
N VAL A 137 30.94 24.13 23.90
CA VAL A 137 30.47 23.68 22.59
C VAL A 137 30.04 22.22 22.73
N VAL A 138 28.73 21.99 22.84
CA VAL A 138 28.18 20.63 22.82
C VAL A 138 28.36 20.06 21.41
N ASP A 139 28.98 18.88 21.30
CA ASP A 139 29.20 18.23 20.01
C ASP A 139 27.86 17.87 19.35
N GLU A 140 27.64 18.39 18.14
CA GLU A 140 26.41 18.17 17.37
C GLU A 140 26.22 16.69 17.06
N GLN A 141 27.30 15.95 16.80
CA GLN A 141 27.26 14.51 16.53
C GLN A 141 26.83 13.76 17.80
N SER A 142 27.50 13.96 18.94
CA SER A 142 27.14 13.32 20.21
C SER A 142 25.68 13.56 20.62
N VAL A 143 25.14 14.78 20.48
CA VAL A 143 23.73 15.07 20.81
C VAL A 143 22.76 14.39 19.83
N ARG A 144 23.10 14.40 18.54
CA ARG A 144 22.32 13.72 17.49
C ARG A 144 22.27 12.21 17.73
N HIS A 145 23.40 11.62 18.14
CA HIS A 145 23.51 10.18 18.43
C HIS A 145 22.81 9.79 19.73
N GLU A 146 22.90 10.59 20.81
CA GLU A 146 22.17 10.31 22.05
C GLU A 146 20.64 10.34 21.85
N ALA A 147 20.14 11.33 21.09
CA ALA A 147 18.72 11.41 20.75
C ALA A 147 18.26 10.21 19.91
N LEU A 148 18.98 9.89 18.83
CA LEU A 148 18.67 8.74 17.99
C LEU A 148 18.79 7.42 18.77
N ALA A 149 19.76 7.26 19.66
CA ALA A 149 19.96 6.05 20.45
C ALA A 149 18.85 5.78 21.48
N LYS A 150 18.06 6.79 21.85
CA LYS A 150 16.85 6.62 22.67
C LYS A 150 15.67 6.19 21.81
N ASP A 151 15.30 7.01 20.82
CA ASP A 151 14.15 6.80 19.94
C ASP A 151 14.27 5.48 19.13
N ALA A 152 15.51 5.03 18.86
CA ALA A 152 15.80 3.75 18.20
C ALA A 152 15.31 2.52 18.97
N GLN A 153 15.13 2.60 20.30
CA GLN A 153 14.50 1.49 21.04
C GLN A 153 13.01 1.43 20.72
N GLU A 154 12.28 2.53 20.91
CA GLU A 154 10.83 2.60 20.71
C GLU A 154 10.45 2.22 19.27
N ILE A 155 11.22 2.70 18.28
CA ILE A 155 11.00 2.40 16.85
C ILE A 155 11.23 0.91 16.50
N ARG A 156 12.11 0.20 17.23
CA ARG A 156 12.31 -1.25 17.06
C ARG A 156 11.16 -2.09 17.60
N GLU A 157 10.40 -1.56 18.56
CA GLU A 157 9.24 -2.23 19.17
C GLU A 157 7.97 -2.08 18.30
N ILE A 158 7.98 -1.15 17.34
CA ILE A 158 6.90 -0.98 16.35
C ILE A 158 7.03 -2.05 15.25
N SER A 159 6.01 -2.89 15.15
CA SER A 159 5.86 -3.86 14.05
C SER A 159 5.75 -3.14 12.69
N LEU A 160 6.63 -3.47 11.74
CA LEU A 160 6.52 -3.00 10.35
C LEU A 160 5.16 -3.32 9.69
N GLU A 161 4.39 -4.30 10.18
CA GLU A 161 3.03 -4.59 9.66
C GLU A 161 1.97 -3.56 10.08
N ASP A 162 2.32 -2.68 11.02
CA ASP A 162 1.37 -1.78 11.68
C ASP A 162 1.45 -0.39 11.02
N TYR A 163 0.31 0.16 10.60
CA TYR A 163 0.23 1.58 10.22
C TYR A 163 0.40 2.42 11.47
N ILE A 164 1.26 3.43 11.38
CA ILE A 164 1.56 4.35 12.47
C ILE A 164 0.67 5.59 12.32
N SER A 165 -0.02 6.00 13.39
CA SER A 165 -0.85 7.21 13.40
C SER A 165 -0.04 8.44 12.97
N ASP A 166 -0.70 9.41 12.34
CA ASP A 166 -0.02 10.54 11.69
C ASP A 166 0.91 11.32 12.64
N ASP A 167 0.57 11.43 13.92
CA ASP A 167 1.43 12.06 14.95
C ASP A 167 2.73 11.28 15.21
N VAL A 168 2.66 9.95 15.35
CA VAL A 168 3.84 9.10 15.57
C VAL A 168 4.60 8.89 14.25
N ARG A 169 3.91 8.93 13.10
CA ARG A 169 4.52 9.01 11.77
C ARG A 169 5.35 10.28 11.64
N LEU A 170 4.90 11.43 12.13
CA LEU A 170 5.66 12.68 12.11
C LEU A 170 6.95 12.59 12.95
N VAL A 171 6.92 11.92 14.10
CA VAL A 171 8.12 11.63 14.90
C VAL A 171 9.09 10.73 14.14
N ILE A 172 8.58 9.69 13.47
CA ILE A 172 9.38 8.70 12.74
C ILE A 172 9.93 9.25 11.42
N GLU A 173 9.18 10.10 10.71
CA GLU A 173 9.71 10.93 9.61
C GLU A 173 10.78 11.90 10.15
N GLY A 174 10.58 12.45 11.35
CA GLY A 174 11.57 13.24 12.06
C GLY A 174 12.90 12.50 12.21
N PHE A 175 12.85 11.36 12.90
CA PHE A 175 13.96 10.43 13.18
C PHE A 175 14.63 9.93 11.89
N ALA A 176 13.86 9.35 10.97
CA ALA A 176 14.36 8.78 9.72
C ALA A 176 15.13 9.80 8.88
N ASN A 177 14.62 11.02 8.76
CA ASN A 177 15.26 12.08 7.97
C ASN A 177 16.50 12.67 8.66
N ILE A 178 16.66 12.56 9.98
CA ILE A 178 17.94 12.87 10.66
C ILE A 178 18.93 11.74 10.41
N GLY A 179 18.55 10.50 10.74
CA GLY A 179 19.41 9.33 10.66
C GLY A 179 19.99 9.09 9.26
N ILE A 180 19.16 9.17 8.21
CA ILE A 180 19.66 8.99 6.83
C ILE A 180 20.59 10.14 6.41
N SER A 181 20.29 11.38 6.81
CA SER A 181 21.12 12.55 6.45
C SER A 181 22.50 12.49 7.11
N ALA A 182 22.55 12.04 8.37
CA ALA A 182 23.76 11.80 9.14
C ALA A 182 24.59 10.63 8.57
N PHE A 183 23.93 9.50 8.26
CA PHE A 183 24.55 8.35 7.62
C PHE A 183 25.16 8.72 6.24
N GLU A 184 24.48 9.56 5.46
CA GLU A 184 24.98 10.06 4.18
C GLU A 184 26.09 11.12 4.31
N GLN A 185 26.24 11.75 5.49
CA GLN A 185 27.38 12.59 5.84
C GLN A 185 28.61 11.77 6.29
N GLY A 186 28.46 10.45 6.48
CA GLY A 186 29.53 9.54 6.89
C GLY A 186 29.70 9.39 8.40
N GLU A 187 28.69 9.75 9.20
CA GLU A 187 28.70 9.49 10.64
C GLU A 187 28.63 7.99 10.95
N GLU A 188 29.52 7.51 11.82
CA GLU A 188 29.54 6.11 12.28
C GLU A 188 28.45 5.88 13.34
N PHE A 189 27.43 5.11 12.99
CA PHE A 189 26.35 4.69 13.89
C PHE A 189 26.57 3.27 14.43
N ALA A 190 26.16 3.03 15.68
CA ALA A 190 26.02 1.67 16.20
C ALA A 190 24.98 0.90 15.38
N THR A 191 25.23 -0.38 15.07
CA THR A 191 24.42 -1.12 14.08
C THR A 191 22.95 -1.24 14.49
N ARG A 192 22.65 -1.29 15.81
CA ARG A 192 21.27 -1.24 16.35
C ARG A 192 20.49 -0.02 15.84
N ASP A 193 21.15 1.12 15.73
CA ASP A 193 20.51 2.39 15.42
C ASP A 193 20.36 2.53 13.89
N ILE A 194 21.32 2.00 13.12
CA ILE A 194 21.17 1.80 11.66
C ILE A 194 19.94 0.92 11.37
N VAL A 195 19.71 -0.16 12.12
CA VAL A 195 18.50 -1.00 11.99
C VAL A 195 17.25 -0.15 12.23
N ALA A 196 17.21 0.61 13.33
CA ALA A 196 16.05 1.45 13.67
C ALA A 196 15.77 2.53 12.62
N ILE A 197 16.80 3.19 12.07
CA ILE A 197 16.63 4.18 10.97
C ILE A 197 16.12 3.47 9.71
N GLY A 198 16.58 2.25 9.41
CA GLY A 198 16.05 1.43 8.33
C GLY A 198 14.57 1.07 8.52
N LEU A 199 14.16 0.68 9.74
CA LEU A 199 12.75 0.43 10.09
C LEU A 199 11.90 1.70 9.90
N ALA A 200 12.37 2.84 10.40
CA ALA A 200 11.71 4.13 10.27
C ALA A 200 11.51 4.54 8.80
N LEU A 201 12.57 4.43 7.98
CA LEU A 201 12.51 4.67 6.52
C LEU A 201 11.51 3.73 5.83
N ALA A 202 11.46 2.45 6.21
CA ALA A 202 10.51 1.48 5.67
C ALA A 202 9.05 1.83 6.02
N HIS A 203 8.78 2.25 7.26
CA HIS A 203 7.46 2.70 7.70
C HIS A 203 6.93 3.90 6.90
N ILE A 204 7.79 4.88 6.61
CA ILE A 204 7.41 6.10 5.88
C ILE A 204 7.45 5.92 4.35
N GLY A 205 7.79 4.73 3.86
CA GLY A 205 7.79 4.39 2.43
C GLY A 205 9.07 4.74 1.67
N ARG A 206 10.14 5.19 2.34
CA ARG A 206 11.48 5.43 1.77
C ARG A 206 12.23 4.09 1.60
N LEU A 207 11.66 3.18 0.80
CA LEU A 207 12.10 1.78 0.70
C LEU A 207 13.53 1.62 0.15
N ASP A 208 13.92 2.44 -0.83
CA ASP A 208 15.28 2.40 -1.41
C ASP A 208 16.35 2.85 -0.37
N ASP A 209 16.02 3.78 0.54
CA ASP A 209 16.90 4.18 1.64
C ASP A 209 16.93 3.16 2.78
N ALA A 210 15.78 2.55 3.09
CA ALA A 210 15.69 1.48 4.08
C ALA A 210 16.53 0.26 3.69
N GLU A 211 16.46 -0.15 2.41
CA GLU A 211 17.30 -1.20 1.83
C GLU A 211 18.78 -0.88 1.95
N LYS A 212 19.19 0.36 1.64
CA LYS A 212 20.57 0.85 1.78
C LYS A 212 21.08 0.68 3.21
N LEU A 213 20.27 1.04 4.22
CA LEU A 213 20.65 0.88 5.63
C LEU A 213 20.65 -0.58 6.09
N PHE A 214 19.64 -1.39 5.75
CA PHE A 214 19.63 -2.81 6.11
C PHE A 214 20.79 -3.58 5.48
N THR A 215 21.12 -3.28 4.22
CA THR A 215 22.27 -3.88 3.52
C THR A 215 23.59 -3.46 4.17
N SER A 216 23.72 -2.19 4.55
CA SER A 216 24.89 -1.69 5.29
C SER A 216 25.04 -2.36 6.67
N ALA A 217 23.96 -2.45 7.44
CA ALA A 217 23.95 -3.10 8.75
C ALA A 217 24.33 -4.60 8.68
N ILE A 218 23.88 -5.32 7.65
CA ILE A 218 24.25 -6.73 7.42
C ILE A 218 25.72 -6.87 6.96
N SER A 219 26.26 -5.87 6.26
CA SER A 219 27.59 -5.92 5.64
C SER A 219 28.72 -5.35 6.51
N ASN A 220 28.41 -4.66 7.61
CA ASN A 220 29.40 -4.06 8.51
C ASN A 220 30.24 -5.15 9.20
N PRO A 221 31.57 -5.24 8.94
CA PRO A 221 32.42 -6.29 9.51
C PRO A 221 33.00 -5.93 10.90
N THR A 222 32.79 -4.68 11.34
CA THR A 222 33.50 -4.05 12.47
C THR A 222 32.66 -3.92 13.73
N ASP A 223 31.35 -4.16 13.67
CA ASP A 223 30.43 -4.11 14.81
C ASP A 223 29.73 -5.46 15.01
N SER A 224 29.38 -5.77 16.26
CA SER A 224 28.76 -7.02 16.68
C SER A 224 27.25 -7.06 16.39
N LEU A 225 26.88 -7.04 15.10
CA LEU A 225 25.50 -7.24 14.65
C LEU A 225 24.88 -8.46 15.34
N THR A 226 23.96 -8.21 16.27
CA THR A 226 23.28 -9.29 16.98
C THR A 226 22.49 -10.15 15.99
N LYS A 227 22.39 -11.45 16.25
CA LYS A 227 21.58 -12.37 15.44
C LYS A 227 20.13 -11.87 15.28
N GLU A 228 19.57 -11.31 16.34
CA GLU A 228 18.27 -10.63 16.36
C GLU A 228 18.22 -9.45 15.37
N ASN A 229 19.14 -8.47 15.48
CA ASN A 229 19.18 -7.33 14.56
C ASN A 229 19.38 -7.79 13.10
N ARG A 230 20.17 -8.85 12.86
CA ARG A 230 20.34 -9.44 11.53
C ARG A 230 19.04 -10.01 10.98
N ALA A 231 18.26 -10.75 11.79
CA ALA A 231 16.95 -11.25 11.40
C ALA A 231 15.97 -10.09 11.09
N ILE A 232 15.96 -9.04 11.92
CA ILE A 232 15.15 -7.83 11.68
C ILE A 232 15.50 -7.17 10.33
N CYS A 233 16.78 -6.98 10.02
CA CYS A 233 17.20 -6.44 8.71
C CYS A 233 16.82 -7.35 7.53
N LEU A 234 16.97 -8.68 7.68
CA LEU A 234 16.60 -9.64 6.64
C LEU A 234 15.09 -9.67 6.40
N SER A 235 14.26 -9.75 7.44
CA SER A 235 12.80 -9.66 7.31
C SER A 235 12.39 -8.30 6.73
N GLY A 236 13.08 -7.21 7.11
CA GLY A 236 12.93 -5.88 6.50
C GLY A 236 13.20 -5.84 4.98
N LEU A 237 14.30 -6.43 4.53
CA LEU A 237 14.64 -6.58 3.10
C LEU A 237 13.62 -7.47 2.37
N GLY A 238 13.24 -8.61 2.96
CA GLY A 238 12.22 -9.51 2.42
C GLY A 238 10.88 -8.81 2.17
N ARG A 239 10.51 -7.87 3.05
CA ARG A 239 9.33 -7.00 2.86
C ARG A 239 9.49 -6.00 1.72
N ILE A 240 10.68 -5.42 1.54
CA ILE A 240 10.97 -4.47 0.45
C ILE A 240 10.91 -5.18 -0.90
N SER A 241 11.58 -6.33 -1.06
CA SER A 241 11.50 -7.17 -2.27
C SER A 241 10.05 -7.61 -2.54
N ARG A 242 9.32 -8.09 -1.52
CA ARG A 242 7.90 -8.47 -1.61
C ARG A 242 6.98 -7.31 -2.01
N HIS A 243 7.36 -6.07 -1.71
CA HIS A 243 6.64 -4.86 -2.12
C HIS A 243 6.94 -4.42 -3.56
N ARG A 244 8.17 -4.63 -4.05
CA ARG A 244 8.57 -4.37 -5.45
C ARG A 244 8.04 -5.44 -6.42
N GLY A 245 7.85 -6.65 -5.93
CA GLY A 245 7.38 -7.82 -6.68
C GLY A 245 8.43 -8.92 -6.86
N ASP A 246 9.61 -8.73 -6.27
CA ASP A 246 10.78 -9.61 -6.37
C ASP A 246 10.62 -10.77 -5.37
N MET A 247 9.74 -11.73 -5.71
CA MET A 247 9.29 -12.79 -4.79
C MET A 247 10.38 -13.82 -4.46
N GLU A 248 11.37 -14.00 -5.34
CA GLU A 248 12.51 -14.91 -5.13
C GLU A 248 13.43 -14.37 -4.03
N ASP A 249 14.00 -13.17 -4.25
CA ASP A 249 14.75 -12.41 -3.22
C ASP A 249 14.00 -12.33 -1.89
N ALA A 250 12.70 -12.04 -1.93
CA ALA A 250 11.88 -11.98 -0.72
C ALA A 250 11.86 -13.31 0.05
N THR A 251 11.70 -14.42 -0.67
CA THR A 251 11.68 -15.78 -0.10
C THR A 251 13.01 -16.11 0.57
N ASP A 252 14.13 -15.81 -0.09
CA ASP A 252 15.47 -16.04 0.45
C ASP A 252 15.72 -15.19 1.71
N TYR A 253 15.35 -13.91 1.69
CA TYR A 253 15.48 -13.03 2.86
C TYR A 253 14.66 -13.50 4.06
N TYR A 254 13.39 -13.91 3.88
CA TYR A 254 12.60 -14.47 4.98
C TYR A 254 13.11 -15.83 5.45
N ASN A 255 13.60 -16.70 4.55
CA ASN A 255 14.21 -17.98 4.93
C ASN A 255 15.48 -17.79 5.79
N LEU A 256 16.33 -16.82 5.44
CA LEU A 256 17.50 -16.45 6.23
C LEU A 256 17.12 -15.84 7.59
N SER A 257 16.06 -15.01 7.64
CA SER A 257 15.52 -14.49 8.90
C SER A 257 14.97 -15.61 9.79
N LEU A 258 14.15 -16.50 9.22
CA LEU A 258 13.53 -17.66 9.87
C LEU A 258 14.58 -18.62 10.47
N GLU A 259 15.64 -18.92 9.73
CA GLU A 259 16.73 -19.77 10.21
C GLU A 259 17.45 -19.14 11.41
N ILE A 260 17.65 -17.83 11.40
CA ILE A 260 18.29 -17.09 12.51
C ILE A 260 17.34 -17.01 13.71
N ASN A 261 16.06 -16.70 13.50
CA ASN A 261 15.04 -16.64 14.54
C ASN A 261 14.90 -17.99 15.27
N ARG A 262 14.86 -19.10 14.52
CA ARG A 262 14.94 -20.47 15.09
C ARG A 262 16.23 -20.70 15.88
N LYS A 263 17.40 -20.29 15.37
CA LYS A 263 18.71 -20.41 16.04
C LYS A 263 18.88 -19.58 17.32
N ILE A 264 18.02 -18.58 17.57
CA ILE A 264 18.02 -17.77 18.81
C ILE A 264 16.80 -18.01 19.70
N GLY A 265 15.83 -18.83 19.27
CA GLY A 265 14.59 -19.05 20.00
C GLY A 265 13.58 -17.89 19.92
N ASN A 266 13.71 -17.00 18.94
CA ASN A 266 12.75 -15.91 18.71
C ASN A 266 11.48 -16.44 18.03
N GLN A 267 10.59 -17.05 18.83
CA GLN A 267 9.37 -17.68 18.35
C GLN A 267 8.36 -16.69 17.76
N ALA A 268 8.42 -15.40 18.15
CA ALA A 268 7.58 -14.36 17.57
C ALA A 268 8.05 -13.96 16.16
N GLY A 269 9.37 -13.82 15.98
CA GLY A 269 9.98 -13.63 14.66
C GLY A 269 9.76 -14.82 13.74
N GLU A 270 9.96 -16.04 14.25
CA GLU A 270 9.69 -17.30 13.54
C GLU A 270 8.25 -17.36 13.02
N ALA A 271 7.24 -17.09 13.86
CA ALA A 271 5.84 -17.08 13.44
C ALA A 271 5.57 -16.00 12.37
N SER A 272 6.18 -14.82 12.51
CA SER A 272 6.01 -13.70 11.57
C SER A 272 6.64 -13.99 10.19
N ASP A 273 7.84 -14.56 10.16
CA ASP A 273 8.52 -14.95 8.92
C ASP A 273 7.77 -16.09 8.21
N LEU A 274 7.29 -17.10 8.95
CA LEU A 274 6.42 -18.17 8.40
C LEU A 274 5.14 -17.61 7.77
N CYS A 275 4.49 -16.64 8.43
CA CYS A 275 3.31 -15.98 7.87
C CYS A 275 3.64 -15.21 6.59
N ASN A 276 4.77 -14.50 6.56
CA ASN A 276 5.19 -13.71 5.41
C ASN A 276 5.62 -14.59 4.21
N LEU A 277 6.22 -15.76 4.47
CA LEU A 277 6.51 -16.81 3.48
C LEU A 277 5.23 -17.44 2.90
N GLY A 278 4.26 -17.81 3.76
CA GLY A 278 2.95 -18.29 3.30
C GLY A 278 2.24 -17.28 2.41
N ASP A 279 2.40 -15.99 2.72
CA ASP A 279 1.89 -14.86 1.95
C ASP A 279 2.66 -14.58 0.64
N ILE A 280 3.82 -15.21 0.42
CA ILE A 280 4.50 -15.29 -0.90
C ILE A 280 4.01 -16.52 -1.66
N ALA A 281 3.98 -17.70 -1.04
CA ALA A 281 3.51 -18.95 -1.65
C ALA A 281 2.09 -18.79 -2.24
N ARG A 282 1.19 -18.16 -1.47
CA ARG A 282 -0.16 -17.75 -1.91
C ARG A 282 -0.18 -16.81 -3.13
N LYS A 283 0.86 -15.98 -3.31
CA LYS A 283 0.98 -15.01 -4.43
C LYS A 283 1.67 -15.61 -5.66
N THR A 284 2.55 -16.59 -5.49
CA THR A 284 3.19 -17.34 -6.58
C THR A 284 2.30 -18.45 -7.12
N GLY A 285 1.36 -18.96 -6.30
CA GLY A 285 0.38 -19.98 -6.66
C GLY A 285 0.62 -21.34 -6.01
N ASP A 286 1.61 -21.46 -5.12
CA ASP A 286 1.84 -22.64 -4.30
C ASP A 286 0.91 -22.61 -3.08
N GLY A 287 -0.27 -23.21 -3.25
CA GLY A 287 -1.28 -23.28 -2.20
C GLY A 287 -0.91 -24.22 -1.05
N ASP A 288 -0.32 -25.38 -1.37
CA ASP A 288 0.00 -26.41 -0.38
C ASP A 288 1.10 -25.93 0.57
N SER A 289 2.15 -25.26 0.05
CA SER A 289 3.14 -24.63 0.92
C SER A 289 2.54 -23.49 1.74
N ALA A 290 1.63 -22.68 1.18
CA ALA A 290 0.98 -21.59 1.90
C ALA A 290 0.18 -22.10 3.11
N ASP A 291 -0.63 -23.14 2.96
CA ASP A 291 -1.42 -23.70 4.06
C ASP A 291 -0.57 -24.34 5.15
N ASN A 292 0.52 -25.02 4.78
CA ASN A 292 1.48 -25.55 5.75
C ASN A 292 2.17 -24.43 6.54
N LEU A 293 2.67 -23.39 5.87
CA LEU A 293 3.35 -22.24 6.49
C LEU A 293 2.41 -21.43 7.40
N TYR A 294 1.18 -21.18 6.97
CA TYR A 294 0.17 -20.54 7.81
C TYR A 294 -0.21 -21.43 9.02
N SER A 295 -0.31 -22.75 8.84
CA SER A 295 -0.66 -23.67 9.94
C SER A 295 0.45 -23.78 10.99
N GLU A 296 1.72 -23.80 10.58
CA GLU A 296 2.86 -23.74 11.49
C GLU A 296 2.88 -22.40 12.25
N SER A 297 2.75 -21.28 11.53
CA SER A 297 2.70 -19.94 12.10
C SER A 297 1.56 -19.76 13.11
N LEU A 298 0.33 -20.18 12.77
CA LEU A 298 -0.84 -20.09 13.65
C LEU A 298 -0.66 -20.94 14.92
N THR A 299 -0.12 -22.15 14.77
CA THR A 299 0.16 -23.05 15.91
C THR A 299 1.20 -22.44 16.85
N LEU A 300 2.26 -21.84 16.29
CA LEU A 300 3.31 -21.20 17.08
C LEU A 300 2.81 -19.93 17.77
N ALA A 301 2.09 -19.05 17.06
CA ALA A 301 1.50 -17.84 17.59
C ALA A 301 0.54 -18.13 18.77
N ARG A 302 -0.33 -19.14 18.63
CA ARG A 302 -1.21 -19.62 19.70
C ARG A 302 -0.43 -20.18 20.90
N LYS A 303 0.60 -21.00 20.65
CA LYS A 303 1.46 -21.58 21.69
C LYS A 303 2.17 -20.53 22.55
N ILE A 304 2.57 -19.40 21.96
CA ILE A 304 3.28 -18.31 22.67
C ILE A 304 2.35 -17.16 23.12
N GLY A 305 1.04 -17.27 22.88
CA GLY A 305 0.06 -16.23 23.24
C GLY A 305 0.14 -14.96 22.38
N ASN A 306 0.81 -14.98 21.22
CA ASN A 306 0.94 -13.81 20.35
C ASN A 306 -0.34 -13.60 19.52
N ARG A 307 -1.34 -12.99 20.16
CA ARG A 307 -2.64 -12.64 19.58
C ARG A 307 -2.53 -11.77 18.31
N ARG A 308 -1.48 -10.95 18.15
CA ARG A 308 -1.30 -10.12 16.93
C ARG A 308 -0.96 -10.99 15.72
N VAL A 309 0.03 -11.87 15.85
CA VAL A 309 0.41 -12.78 14.75
C VAL A 309 -0.73 -13.76 14.49
N GLU A 310 -1.42 -14.26 15.52
CA GLU A 310 -2.63 -15.07 15.36
C GLU A 310 -3.68 -14.36 14.47
N ALA A 311 -4.01 -13.10 14.77
CA ALA A 311 -4.94 -12.31 13.96
C ALA A 311 -4.44 -12.09 12.52
N THR A 312 -3.15 -11.76 12.31
CA THR A 312 -2.59 -11.59 10.95
C THR A 312 -2.64 -12.91 10.15
N VAL A 313 -2.30 -14.05 10.75
CA VAL A 313 -2.32 -15.36 10.07
C VAL A 313 -3.74 -15.75 9.68
N LEU A 314 -4.70 -15.64 10.59
CA LEU A 314 -6.12 -15.90 10.29
C LEU A 314 -6.63 -14.98 9.17
N SER A 315 -6.25 -13.70 9.16
CA SER A 315 -6.57 -12.79 8.06
C SER A 315 -5.94 -13.23 6.73
N SER A 316 -4.73 -13.80 6.74
CA SER A 316 -4.04 -14.23 5.51
C SER A 316 -4.59 -15.56 4.97
N GLN A 317 -4.97 -16.49 5.86
CA GLN A 317 -5.71 -17.69 5.51
C GLN A 317 -7.11 -17.36 4.97
N GLY A 318 -7.81 -16.39 5.56
CA GLY A 318 -9.09 -15.88 5.04
C GLY A 318 -8.92 -15.31 3.62
N ASP A 319 -7.84 -14.56 3.38
CA ASP A 319 -7.50 -14.00 2.08
C ASP A 319 -7.07 -15.07 1.04
N ARG A 320 -6.63 -16.26 1.49
CA ARG A 320 -6.40 -17.46 0.67
C ARG A 320 -7.70 -18.19 0.33
N ALA A 321 -8.52 -18.53 1.30
CA ALA A 321 -9.83 -19.15 1.07
C ALA A 321 -10.69 -18.30 0.11
N ARG A 322 -10.66 -16.97 0.27
CA ARG A 322 -11.32 -15.99 -0.59
C ARG A 322 -10.75 -15.90 -2.01
N HIS A 323 -9.50 -16.33 -2.22
CA HIS A 323 -8.89 -16.44 -3.55
C HIS A 323 -9.32 -17.74 -4.24
N ASP A 324 -9.31 -18.85 -3.51
CA ASP A 324 -9.58 -20.19 -4.04
C ASP A 324 -11.08 -20.47 -4.22
N GLY A 325 -11.94 -19.63 -3.63
CA GLY A 325 -13.38 -19.58 -3.88
C GLY A 325 -14.25 -19.97 -2.69
N ASP A 326 -13.66 -20.48 -1.60
CA ASP A 326 -14.36 -20.76 -0.36
C ASP A 326 -14.66 -19.46 0.41
N THR A 327 -15.81 -18.86 0.09
CA THR A 327 -16.29 -17.64 0.76
C THR A 327 -16.65 -17.84 2.22
N ASP A 328 -16.87 -19.08 2.65
CA ASP A 328 -17.53 -19.40 3.91
C ASP A 328 -16.46 -19.66 4.98
N LEU A 329 -15.41 -20.40 4.63
CA LEU A 329 -14.15 -20.43 5.38
C LEU A 329 -13.50 -19.03 5.44
N ALA A 330 -13.51 -18.28 4.33
CA ALA A 330 -12.98 -16.91 4.33
C ALA A 330 -13.73 -15.97 5.27
N GLU A 331 -15.07 -16.01 5.28
CA GLU A 331 -15.88 -15.21 6.20
C GLU A 331 -15.63 -15.60 7.66
N LYS A 332 -15.52 -16.90 7.97
CA LYS A 332 -15.17 -17.38 9.31
C LYS A 332 -13.81 -16.84 9.75
N LEU A 333 -12.76 -17.03 8.94
CA LEU A 333 -11.38 -16.67 9.29
C LEU A 333 -11.18 -15.15 9.45
N HIS A 334 -11.82 -14.34 8.60
CA HIS A 334 -11.83 -12.88 8.78
C HIS A 334 -12.66 -12.43 10.00
N THR A 335 -13.69 -13.19 10.40
CA THR A 335 -14.46 -12.90 11.62
C THR A 335 -13.65 -13.24 12.89
N GLU A 336 -13.03 -14.43 12.93
CA GLU A 336 -12.14 -14.85 14.03
C GLU A 336 -10.96 -13.87 14.18
N SER A 337 -10.34 -13.45 13.06
CA SER A 337 -9.31 -12.39 13.05
C SER A 337 -9.84 -11.02 13.48
N LEU A 338 -11.09 -10.67 13.13
CA LEU A 338 -11.72 -9.40 13.51
C LEU A 338 -11.94 -9.34 15.02
N GLU A 339 -12.51 -10.39 15.62
CA GLU A 339 -12.76 -10.53 17.06
C GLU A 339 -11.46 -10.33 17.86
N ILE A 340 -10.39 -11.04 17.52
CA ILE A 340 -9.06 -10.88 18.16
C ILE A 340 -8.55 -9.43 17.98
N SER A 341 -8.69 -8.85 16.78
CA SER A 341 -8.24 -7.48 16.54
C SER A 341 -9.07 -6.42 17.27
N MET A 342 -10.33 -6.71 17.63
CA MET A 342 -11.18 -5.88 18.48
C MET A 342 -10.74 -5.95 19.94
N GLU A 343 -10.52 -7.16 20.50
CA GLU A 343 -9.98 -7.35 21.86
C GLU A 343 -8.68 -6.56 22.08
N MET A 344 -7.79 -6.55 21.09
CA MET A 344 -6.49 -5.89 21.15
C MET A 344 -6.52 -4.38 20.83
N GLY A 345 -7.66 -3.80 20.44
CA GLY A 345 -7.72 -2.43 19.91
C GLY A 345 -6.92 -2.20 18.62
N TYR A 346 -6.51 -3.26 17.93
CA TYR A 346 -5.50 -3.24 16.86
C TYR A 346 -6.13 -2.88 15.48
N PHE A 347 -6.70 -1.67 15.42
CA PHE A 347 -7.60 -1.10 14.40
C PHE A 347 -7.24 -1.36 12.92
N GLN A 348 -5.96 -1.41 12.58
CA GLN A 348 -5.47 -1.65 11.22
C GLN A 348 -5.91 -3.01 10.68
N ARG A 349 -5.97 -4.04 11.56
CA ARG A 349 -6.44 -5.38 11.23
C ARG A 349 -7.98 -5.45 11.27
N GLN A 350 -8.63 -4.69 12.17
CA GLN A 350 -10.09 -4.54 12.18
C GLN A 350 -10.60 -4.01 10.83
N SER A 351 -10.08 -2.87 10.38
CA SER A 351 -10.39 -2.27 9.07
C SER A 351 -10.09 -3.23 7.90
N SER A 352 -8.92 -3.89 7.93
CA SER A 352 -8.56 -4.88 6.90
C SER A 352 -9.57 -6.04 6.82
N ASN A 353 -10.01 -6.58 7.95
CA ASN A 353 -10.99 -7.67 7.99
C ASN A 353 -12.39 -7.20 7.58
N LEU A 354 -12.86 -6.05 8.09
CA LEU A 354 -14.14 -5.46 7.68
C LEU A 354 -14.20 -5.22 6.17
N GLY A 355 -13.13 -4.67 5.59
CA GLY A 355 -12.98 -4.49 4.14
C GLY A 355 -12.95 -5.79 3.34
N SER A 356 -12.47 -6.91 3.92
CA SER A 356 -12.50 -8.24 3.28
C SER A 356 -13.87 -8.93 3.43
N LEU A 357 -14.51 -8.84 4.59
CA LEU A 357 -15.88 -9.28 4.83
C LEU A 357 -16.87 -8.55 3.93
N ALA A 358 -16.67 -7.25 3.70
CA ALA A 358 -17.46 -6.46 2.76
C ALA A 358 -17.29 -6.95 1.31
N LYS A 359 -16.08 -7.31 0.89
CA LYS A 359 -15.82 -7.90 -0.44
C LYS A 359 -16.48 -9.26 -0.60
N ILE A 360 -16.53 -10.08 0.45
CA ILE A 360 -17.28 -11.35 0.47
C ILE A 360 -18.78 -11.09 0.34
N ALA A 361 -19.36 -10.21 1.16
CA ALA A 361 -20.77 -9.84 1.10
C ALA A 361 -21.18 -9.30 -0.29
N ALA A 362 -20.40 -8.37 -0.86
CA ALA A 362 -20.64 -7.81 -2.18
C ALA A 362 -20.49 -8.83 -3.33
N ASN A 363 -19.69 -9.88 -3.15
CA ASN A 363 -19.57 -10.97 -4.12
C ASN A 363 -20.72 -12.00 -4.00
N ARG A 364 -21.29 -12.20 -2.79
CA ARG A 364 -22.57 -12.92 -2.62
C ARG A 364 -23.81 -12.08 -2.99
N GLY A 365 -23.62 -10.83 -3.38
CA GLY A 365 -24.69 -9.91 -3.81
C GLY A 365 -25.36 -9.10 -2.68
N ASP A 366 -24.99 -9.33 -1.42
CA ASP A 366 -25.46 -8.53 -0.28
C ASP A 366 -24.69 -7.20 -0.22
N ASN A 367 -25.10 -6.28 -1.09
CA ASN A 367 -24.54 -4.94 -1.18
C ASN A 367 -24.87 -4.07 0.05
N HIS A 368 -25.80 -4.48 0.94
CA HIS A 368 -26.17 -3.70 2.14
C HIS A 368 -25.43 -4.15 3.40
N LYS A 369 -25.03 -5.43 3.51
CA LYS A 369 -24.01 -5.87 4.45
C LYS A 369 -22.64 -5.34 4.05
N ALA A 370 -22.30 -5.35 2.75
CA ALA A 370 -21.04 -4.81 2.26
C ALA A 370 -20.84 -3.31 2.57
N GLU A 371 -21.88 -2.51 2.35
CA GLU A 371 -21.90 -1.07 2.66
C GLU A 371 -21.66 -0.82 4.16
N ARG A 372 -22.48 -1.41 5.04
CA ARG A 372 -22.36 -1.25 6.49
C ARG A 372 -20.99 -1.67 7.05
N LEU A 373 -20.41 -2.75 6.53
CA LEU A 373 -19.07 -3.20 6.94
C LEU A 373 -17.97 -2.19 6.55
N LEU A 374 -18.11 -1.55 5.38
CA LEU A 374 -17.18 -0.49 4.96
C LEU A 374 -17.42 0.83 5.70
N GLU A 375 -18.67 1.15 6.06
CA GLU A 375 -18.98 2.31 6.91
C GLU A 375 -18.38 2.14 8.32
N GLN A 376 -18.49 0.95 8.92
CA GLN A 376 -17.84 0.60 10.18
C GLN A 376 -16.30 0.67 10.09
N SER A 377 -15.73 0.15 8.99
CA SER A 377 -14.29 0.25 8.73
C SER A 377 -13.85 1.72 8.62
N LEU A 378 -14.60 2.53 7.88
CA LEU A 378 -14.36 3.96 7.68
C LEU A 378 -14.47 4.78 8.98
N GLU A 379 -15.41 4.43 9.87
CA GLU A 379 -15.57 5.04 11.19
C GLU A 379 -14.36 4.72 12.09
N ILE A 380 -13.97 3.44 12.19
CA ILE A 380 -12.77 3.00 12.93
C ILE A 380 -11.52 3.68 12.37
N SER A 381 -11.38 3.71 11.04
CA SER A 381 -10.26 4.36 10.36
C SER A 381 -10.17 5.86 10.68
N ARG A 382 -11.31 6.57 10.74
CA ARG A 382 -11.35 8.00 11.08
C ARG A 382 -11.07 8.28 12.54
N LEU A 383 -11.68 7.50 13.45
CA LEU A 383 -11.55 7.66 14.90
C LEU A 383 -10.11 7.45 15.38
N ASN A 384 -9.35 6.56 14.71
CA ASN A 384 -7.95 6.27 15.01
C ASN A 384 -6.95 7.00 14.09
N HIS A 385 -7.42 8.00 13.32
CA HIS A 385 -6.63 8.76 12.34
C HIS A 385 -5.82 7.89 11.35
N TYR A 386 -6.33 6.70 11.03
CA TYR A 386 -5.75 5.76 10.08
C TYR A 386 -6.05 6.19 8.63
N ARG A 387 -5.36 7.23 8.15
CA ARG A 387 -5.58 7.81 6.81
C ARG A 387 -5.51 6.78 5.67
N ARG A 388 -4.60 5.81 5.75
CA ARG A 388 -4.49 4.73 4.77
C ARG A 388 -5.68 3.76 4.81
N GLY A 389 -6.26 3.52 5.98
CA GLY A 389 -7.55 2.83 6.14
C GLY A 389 -8.67 3.62 5.49
N GLU A 390 -8.85 4.88 5.91
CA GLU A 390 -9.88 5.80 5.38
C GLU A 390 -9.84 5.85 3.84
N ALA A 391 -8.64 5.94 3.26
CA ALA A 391 -8.45 5.95 1.83
C ALA A 391 -8.86 4.62 1.15
N ASN A 392 -8.52 3.47 1.74
CA ASN A 392 -8.94 2.16 1.23
C ASN A 392 -10.46 1.98 1.34
N ASP A 393 -11.04 2.30 2.50
CA ASP A 393 -12.47 2.18 2.78
C ASP A 393 -13.31 3.02 1.79
N LEU A 394 -12.90 4.28 1.56
CA LEU A 394 -13.50 5.14 0.53
C LEU A 394 -13.35 4.59 -0.90
N ALA A 395 -12.25 3.92 -1.22
CA ALA A 395 -12.02 3.33 -2.54
C ALA A 395 -12.83 2.04 -2.77
N ASP A 396 -13.08 1.25 -1.73
CA ASP A 396 -13.96 0.08 -1.77
C ASP A 396 -15.45 0.48 -1.77
N LEU A 397 -15.85 1.54 -1.04
CA LEU A 397 -17.18 2.15 -1.18
C LEU A 397 -17.39 2.69 -2.60
N ALA A 398 -16.39 3.37 -3.16
CA ALA A 398 -16.43 3.81 -4.56
C ALA A 398 -16.56 2.64 -5.55
N LEU A 399 -15.93 1.50 -5.25
CA LEU A 399 -16.05 0.27 -6.04
C LEU A 399 -17.46 -0.33 -5.95
N LEU A 400 -18.08 -0.31 -4.77
CA LEU A 400 -19.45 -0.79 -4.54
C LEU A 400 -20.47 0.08 -5.28
N GLU A 401 -20.38 1.41 -5.15
CA GLU A 401 -21.22 2.36 -5.88
C GLU A 401 -21.05 2.24 -7.40
N ARG A 402 -19.82 2.02 -7.88
CA ARG A 402 -19.53 1.75 -9.29
C ARG A 402 -20.12 0.43 -9.79
N ARG A 403 -20.31 -0.59 -8.93
CA ARG A 403 -21.03 -1.83 -9.25
C ARG A 403 -22.54 -1.60 -9.31
N ARG A 404 -23.11 -0.81 -8.38
CA ARG A 404 -24.52 -0.42 -8.34
C ARG A 404 -24.93 0.46 -9.53
N GLY A 405 -23.99 1.23 -10.08
CA GLY A 405 -24.19 2.11 -11.23
C GLY A 405 -24.16 3.61 -10.90
N ASN A 406 -23.95 3.95 -9.62
CA ASN A 406 -23.92 5.32 -9.09
C ASN A 406 -22.56 5.97 -9.40
N LEU A 407 -22.31 6.27 -10.68
CA LEU A 407 -21.02 6.73 -11.18
C LEU A 407 -20.59 8.08 -10.59
N GLU A 408 -21.54 8.93 -10.23
CA GLU A 408 -21.36 10.24 -9.61
C GLU A 408 -20.84 10.09 -8.17
N THR A 409 -21.50 9.26 -7.36
CA THR A 409 -21.07 8.91 -6.00
C THR A 409 -19.69 8.23 -6.01
N ALA A 410 -19.50 7.27 -6.91
CA ALA A 410 -18.24 6.55 -7.05
C ALA A 410 -17.06 7.46 -7.43
N GLU A 411 -17.26 8.42 -8.34
CA GLU A 411 -16.21 9.39 -8.68
C GLU A 411 -15.91 10.36 -7.53
N SER A 412 -16.92 10.77 -6.76
CA SER A 412 -16.74 11.58 -5.55
C SER A 412 -15.92 10.85 -4.48
N LEU A 413 -16.24 9.58 -4.22
CA LEU A 413 -15.56 8.74 -3.23
C LEU A 413 -14.10 8.43 -3.65
N TYR A 414 -13.86 8.04 -4.91
CA TYR A 414 -12.49 7.93 -5.43
C TYR A 414 -11.75 9.28 -5.39
N GLY A 415 -12.44 10.41 -5.61
CA GLY A 415 -11.87 11.75 -5.52
C GLY A 415 -11.58 12.21 -4.09
N GLN A 416 -12.17 11.61 -3.07
CA GLN A 416 -11.78 11.77 -1.66
C GLN A 416 -10.57 10.90 -1.36
N SER A 417 -10.64 9.60 -1.65
CA SER A 417 -9.53 8.65 -1.46
C SER A 417 -8.24 9.06 -2.21
N LEU A 418 -8.34 9.63 -3.42
CA LEU A 418 -7.21 10.13 -4.20
C LEU A 418 -6.51 11.33 -3.54
N ARG A 419 -7.25 12.18 -2.81
CA ARG A 419 -6.64 13.27 -2.02
C ARG A 419 -5.84 12.68 -0.88
N ILE A 420 -6.48 11.85 -0.05
CA ILE A 420 -5.81 11.19 1.09
C ILE A 420 -4.56 10.43 0.65
N ASN A 421 -4.66 9.60 -0.39
CA ASN A 421 -3.51 8.85 -0.92
C ASN A 421 -2.39 9.75 -1.49
N ARG A 422 -2.68 10.98 -1.93
CA ARG A 422 -1.65 11.97 -2.27
C ARG A 422 -1.07 12.62 -1.01
N ASP A 423 -1.90 12.97 -0.03
CA ASP A 423 -1.47 13.56 1.26
C ASP A 423 -0.49 12.63 2.00
N ILE A 424 -0.70 11.31 1.95
CA ILE A 424 0.17 10.30 2.59
C ILE A 424 1.23 9.69 1.66
N GLU A 425 1.36 10.20 0.43
CA GLU A 425 2.24 9.75 -0.67
C GLU A 425 2.11 8.26 -1.09
N HIS A 426 0.98 7.61 -0.80
CA HIS A 426 0.76 6.18 -1.06
C HIS A 426 0.46 5.89 -2.54
N ILE A 427 1.51 5.76 -3.35
CA ILE A 427 1.47 5.56 -4.82
C ILE A 427 0.47 4.48 -5.27
N GLY A 428 0.43 3.32 -4.61
CA GLY A 428 -0.49 2.23 -4.98
C GLY A 428 -1.97 2.63 -4.88
N GLY A 429 -2.33 3.40 -3.84
CA GLY A 429 -3.68 3.93 -3.69
C GLY A 429 -3.99 5.08 -4.66
N ILE A 430 -3.01 5.96 -4.95
CA ILE A 430 -3.13 6.98 -6.00
C ILE A 430 -3.52 6.32 -7.32
N VAL A 431 -2.77 5.29 -7.75
CA VAL A 431 -2.99 4.55 -9.00
C VAL A 431 -4.33 3.82 -9.01
N ALA A 432 -4.74 3.20 -7.89
CA ALA A 432 -6.04 2.56 -7.76
C ALA A 432 -7.21 3.55 -7.95
N CYS A 433 -7.13 4.73 -7.32
CA CYS A 433 -8.16 5.76 -7.44
C CYS A 433 -8.20 6.38 -8.84
N LEU A 434 -7.03 6.72 -9.41
CA LEU A 434 -6.92 7.23 -10.78
C LEU A 434 -7.51 6.23 -11.79
N GLY A 435 -7.21 4.93 -11.65
CA GLY A 435 -7.77 3.86 -12.48
C GLY A 435 -9.30 3.72 -12.32
N GLY A 436 -9.82 3.85 -11.10
CA GLY A 436 -11.25 3.89 -10.81
C GLY A 436 -11.97 5.03 -11.53
N ILE A 437 -11.45 6.26 -11.39
CA ILE A 437 -11.97 7.46 -12.06
C ILE A 437 -11.83 7.35 -13.59
N ALA A 438 -10.71 6.82 -14.10
CA ALA A 438 -10.47 6.62 -15.52
C ALA A 438 -11.46 5.62 -16.15
N PHE A 439 -11.81 4.55 -15.43
CA PHE A 439 -12.87 3.63 -15.84
C PHE A 439 -14.24 4.33 -15.90
N ILE A 440 -14.58 5.16 -14.91
CA ILE A 440 -15.82 5.93 -14.88
C ILE A 440 -15.86 6.92 -16.07
N ALA A 441 -14.77 7.64 -16.33
CA ALA A 441 -14.63 8.51 -17.49
C ALA A 441 -14.83 7.75 -18.82
N ARG A 442 -14.22 6.56 -18.98
CA ARG A 442 -14.43 5.72 -20.17
C ARG A 442 -15.89 5.25 -20.30
N LYS A 443 -16.55 4.88 -19.20
CA LYS A 443 -17.98 4.52 -19.18
C LYS A 443 -18.89 5.69 -19.56
N ARG A 444 -18.59 6.92 -19.12
CA ARG A 444 -19.28 8.15 -19.55
C ARG A 444 -18.88 8.66 -20.95
N LYS A 445 -18.14 7.87 -21.74
CA LYS A 445 -17.62 8.24 -23.08
C LYS A 445 -16.76 9.53 -23.07
N GLN A 446 -15.91 9.68 -22.06
CA GLN A 446 -14.91 10.75 -21.94
C GLN A 446 -13.48 10.18 -22.11
N PRO A 447 -13.11 9.65 -23.30
CA PRO A 447 -11.84 8.93 -23.47
C PRO A 447 -10.61 9.82 -23.32
N GLU A 448 -10.71 11.14 -23.51
CA GLU A 448 -9.62 12.11 -23.29
C GLU A 448 -9.27 12.21 -21.80
N LYS A 449 -10.30 12.26 -20.93
CA LYS A 449 -10.14 12.24 -19.47
C LYS A 449 -9.57 10.90 -19.01
N ALA A 450 -10.08 9.79 -19.55
CA ALA A 450 -9.58 8.45 -19.24
C ALA A 450 -8.12 8.26 -19.69
N GLU A 451 -7.74 8.72 -20.88
CA GLU A 451 -6.37 8.70 -21.40
C GLU A 451 -5.42 9.51 -20.51
N LYS A 452 -5.80 10.73 -20.09
CA LYS A 452 -4.97 11.52 -19.18
C LYS A 452 -4.71 10.79 -17.86
N LEU A 453 -5.76 10.25 -17.25
CA LEU A 453 -5.67 9.55 -15.96
C LEU A 453 -4.86 8.25 -16.05
N PHE A 454 -5.01 7.45 -17.12
CA PHE A 454 -4.18 6.24 -17.28
C PHE A 454 -2.72 6.55 -17.66
N ASN A 455 -2.42 7.68 -18.28
CA ASN A 455 -1.03 8.14 -18.43
C ASN A 455 -0.43 8.58 -17.08
N GLU A 456 -1.22 9.20 -16.20
CA GLU A 456 -0.79 9.49 -14.82
C GLU A 456 -0.52 8.20 -14.04
N CYS A 457 -1.40 7.18 -14.14
CA CYS A 457 -1.12 5.83 -13.59
C CYS A 457 0.18 5.23 -14.15
N LEU A 458 0.40 5.35 -15.45
CA LEU A 458 1.58 4.80 -16.14
C LEU A 458 2.88 5.46 -15.66
N GLU A 459 2.87 6.77 -15.42
CA GLU A 459 4.02 7.50 -14.88
C GLU A 459 4.29 7.10 -13.42
N MET A 460 3.25 7.02 -12.59
CA MET A 460 3.38 6.65 -11.18
C MET A 460 3.87 5.21 -10.99
N ASN A 461 3.36 4.25 -11.78
CA ASN A 461 3.84 2.86 -11.77
C ASN A 461 5.28 2.72 -12.28
N ARG A 462 5.75 3.63 -13.13
CA ARG A 462 7.17 3.68 -13.54
C ARG A 462 8.06 4.22 -12.43
N LYS A 463 7.61 5.24 -11.70
CA LYS A 463 8.33 5.80 -10.54
C LYS A 463 8.46 4.79 -9.40
N SER A 464 7.39 4.07 -9.07
CA SER A 464 7.40 2.98 -8.07
C SER A 464 8.02 1.66 -8.57
N LYS A 465 8.57 1.65 -9.80
CA LYS A 465 9.12 0.47 -10.50
C LYS A 465 8.10 -0.64 -10.84
N ASP A 466 6.87 -0.64 -10.29
CA ASP A 466 5.81 -1.63 -10.50
C ASP A 466 5.53 -1.96 -11.98
N LYS A 467 6.07 -3.10 -12.41
CA LYS A 467 5.91 -3.65 -13.76
C LYS A 467 4.49 -4.20 -14.01
N ARG A 468 3.80 -4.70 -12.97
CA ARG A 468 2.44 -5.24 -13.10
C ARG A 468 1.44 -4.11 -13.29
N GLY A 469 1.55 -3.04 -12.51
CA GLY A 469 0.82 -1.79 -12.72
C GLY A 469 1.15 -1.11 -14.05
N GLU A 470 2.41 -1.11 -14.49
CA GLU A 470 2.80 -0.59 -15.81
C GLU A 470 2.06 -1.35 -16.94
N ALA A 471 2.03 -2.68 -16.90
CA ALA A 471 1.32 -3.52 -17.87
C ALA A 471 -0.21 -3.32 -17.86
N ILE A 472 -0.81 -3.10 -16.68
CA ILE A 472 -2.25 -2.81 -16.54
C ILE A 472 -2.60 -1.45 -17.15
N ALA A 473 -1.85 -0.39 -16.82
CA ALA A 473 -2.08 0.95 -17.36
C ALA A 473 -1.92 0.98 -18.89
N LEU A 474 -0.90 0.32 -19.43
CA LEU A 474 -0.71 0.18 -20.88
C LEU A 474 -1.85 -0.59 -21.57
N SER A 475 -2.44 -1.58 -20.90
CA SER A 475 -3.58 -2.36 -21.43
C SER A 475 -4.88 -1.55 -21.50
N GLU A 476 -5.17 -0.69 -20.52
CA GLU A 476 -6.33 0.22 -20.60
C GLU A 476 -6.11 1.36 -21.61
N LEU A 477 -4.89 1.89 -21.74
CA LEU A 477 -4.53 2.81 -22.83
C LEU A 477 -4.67 2.15 -24.20
N ALA A 478 -4.20 0.90 -24.36
CA ALA A 478 -4.39 0.11 -25.58
C ALA A 478 -5.87 -0.04 -25.95
N ARG A 479 -6.73 -0.29 -24.96
CA ARG A 479 -8.19 -0.36 -25.13
C ARG A 479 -8.77 0.99 -25.56
N ILE A 480 -8.40 2.09 -24.91
CA ILE A 480 -8.87 3.45 -25.28
C ILE A 480 -8.46 3.81 -26.72
N TYR A 481 -7.25 3.45 -27.15
CA TYR A 481 -6.84 3.64 -28.55
C TYR A 481 -7.61 2.74 -29.52
N SER A 482 -7.92 1.49 -29.13
CA SER A 482 -8.78 0.61 -29.95
C SER A 482 -10.23 1.11 -30.02
N ASP A 483 -10.80 1.58 -28.92
CA ASP A 483 -12.16 2.15 -28.83
C ASP A 483 -12.30 3.39 -29.74
N ARG A 484 -11.20 4.12 -30.00
CA ARG A 484 -11.11 5.24 -30.96
C ARG A 484 -10.64 4.85 -32.38
N GLY A 485 -10.30 3.60 -32.63
CA GLY A 485 -9.77 3.14 -33.93
C GLY A 485 -8.29 3.40 -34.21
N ASP A 486 -7.50 3.94 -33.27
CA ASP A 486 -6.04 4.06 -33.39
C ASP A 486 -5.36 2.70 -33.12
N LEU A 487 -5.52 1.79 -34.08
CA LEU A 487 -4.91 0.47 -34.07
C LEU A 487 -3.36 0.54 -34.09
N LYS A 488 -2.75 1.66 -34.51
CA LYS A 488 -1.29 1.83 -34.49
C LYS A 488 -0.78 2.01 -33.07
N LYS A 489 -1.36 2.94 -32.28
CA LYS A 489 -1.03 3.08 -30.86
C LYS A 489 -1.45 1.84 -30.07
N SER A 490 -2.62 1.26 -30.34
CA SER A 490 -3.07 0.05 -29.65
C SER A 490 -2.13 -1.15 -29.87
N LYS A 491 -1.59 -1.35 -31.09
CA LYS A 491 -0.58 -2.39 -31.36
C LYS A 491 0.70 -2.12 -30.55
N LYS A 492 1.22 -0.89 -30.56
CA LYS A 492 2.42 -0.49 -29.79
C LYS A 492 2.25 -0.70 -28.28
N MET A 493 1.09 -0.36 -27.72
CA MET A 493 0.84 -0.55 -26.28
C MET A 493 0.75 -2.02 -25.91
N ASN A 494 0.03 -2.87 -26.67
CA ASN A 494 0.00 -4.30 -26.39
C ASN A 494 1.36 -5.00 -26.58
N GLN A 495 2.20 -4.54 -27.51
CA GLN A 495 3.59 -5.02 -27.64
C GLN A 495 4.41 -4.74 -26.37
N ASN A 496 4.26 -3.55 -25.78
CA ASN A 496 4.90 -3.23 -24.49
C ASN A 496 4.35 -4.10 -23.35
N VAL A 497 3.02 -4.31 -23.29
CA VAL A 497 2.38 -5.20 -22.29
C VAL A 497 2.94 -6.62 -22.37
N LEU A 498 3.04 -7.18 -23.59
CA LEU A 498 3.60 -8.51 -23.82
C LEU A 498 5.08 -8.59 -23.38
N ALA A 499 5.88 -7.58 -23.74
CA ALA A 499 7.29 -7.52 -23.37
C ALA A 499 7.51 -7.39 -21.84
N ILE A 500 6.64 -6.65 -21.13
CA ILE A 500 6.68 -6.55 -19.67
C ILE A 500 6.23 -7.86 -19.03
N ASN A 501 5.09 -8.43 -19.46
CA ASN A 501 4.58 -9.66 -18.87
C ASN A 501 5.51 -10.86 -19.08
N ARG A 502 6.25 -10.93 -20.22
CA ARG A 502 7.34 -11.90 -20.42
C ARG A 502 8.49 -11.73 -19.42
N LYS A 503 8.85 -10.50 -19.03
CA LYS A 503 9.90 -10.25 -18.02
C LYS A 503 9.51 -10.62 -16.59
N ILE A 504 8.22 -10.54 -16.24
CA ILE A 504 7.71 -10.85 -14.90
C ILE A 504 6.99 -12.22 -14.81
N GLY A 505 7.26 -13.13 -15.75
CA GLY A 505 6.68 -14.49 -15.77
C GLY A 505 5.14 -14.54 -15.90
N ASN A 506 4.46 -13.43 -16.17
CA ASN A 506 3.01 -13.31 -16.12
C ASN A 506 2.34 -13.89 -17.38
N LYS A 507 2.32 -15.22 -17.49
CA LYS A 507 1.73 -15.99 -18.60
C LYS A 507 0.30 -15.57 -18.94
N LYS A 508 -0.55 -15.31 -17.93
CA LYS A 508 -1.93 -14.82 -18.13
C LYS A 508 -1.96 -13.42 -18.77
N GLY A 509 -1.06 -12.54 -18.34
CA GLY A 509 -0.85 -11.23 -18.96
C GLY A 509 -0.26 -11.30 -20.38
N MET A 510 0.56 -12.31 -20.67
CA MET A 510 1.06 -12.59 -22.02
C MET A 510 -0.09 -13.01 -22.94
N ALA A 511 -0.90 -14.00 -22.53
CA ALA A 511 -2.07 -14.47 -23.28
C ALA A 511 -3.06 -13.33 -23.58
N HIS A 512 -3.41 -12.51 -22.59
CA HIS A 512 -4.25 -11.32 -22.82
C HIS A 512 -3.66 -10.33 -23.85
N ALA A 513 -2.34 -10.08 -23.81
CA ALA A 513 -1.68 -9.18 -24.75
C ALA A 513 -1.64 -9.77 -26.18
N LEU A 514 -1.43 -11.08 -26.30
CA LEU A 514 -1.44 -11.82 -27.56
C LEU A 514 -2.83 -11.85 -28.19
N ALA A 515 -3.89 -12.10 -27.40
CA ALA A 515 -5.27 -12.03 -27.89
C ALA A 515 -5.63 -10.63 -28.42
N ASN A 516 -5.18 -9.56 -27.74
CA ASN A 516 -5.37 -8.19 -28.23
C ASN A 516 -4.57 -7.91 -29.52
N LEU A 517 -3.34 -8.41 -29.63
CA LEU A 517 -2.53 -8.27 -30.85
C LEU A 517 -3.13 -9.03 -32.03
N GLY A 518 -3.57 -10.28 -31.80
CA GLY A 518 -4.29 -11.10 -32.78
C GLY A 518 -5.55 -10.40 -33.26
N TYR A 519 -6.35 -9.81 -32.35
CA TYR A 519 -7.53 -9.04 -32.72
C TYR A 519 -7.20 -7.82 -33.60
N ILE A 520 -6.12 -7.10 -33.28
CA ILE A 520 -5.64 -5.96 -34.09
C ILE A 520 -5.16 -6.43 -35.47
N ALA A 521 -4.50 -7.59 -35.55
CA ALA A 521 -4.08 -8.22 -36.79
C ALA A 521 -5.29 -8.66 -37.64
N THR A 522 -6.29 -9.34 -37.07
CA THR A 522 -7.56 -9.67 -37.74
C THR A 522 -8.26 -8.42 -38.29
N LYS A 523 -8.36 -7.34 -37.49
CA LYS A 523 -8.94 -6.06 -37.96
C LYS A 523 -8.15 -5.38 -39.07
N ARG A 524 -6.91 -5.77 -39.31
CA ARG A 524 -6.05 -5.33 -40.41
C ARG A 524 -6.00 -6.31 -41.59
N ARG A 525 -6.69 -7.45 -41.50
CA ARG A 525 -6.56 -8.62 -42.40
C ARG A 525 -5.14 -9.18 -42.47
N GLU A 526 -4.35 -9.00 -41.41
CA GLU A 526 -3.04 -9.63 -41.20
C GLU A 526 -3.25 -11.08 -40.69
N PHE A 527 -3.96 -11.92 -41.44
CA PHE A 527 -4.51 -13.19 -40.93
C PHE A 527 -3.46 -14.20 -40.46
N ASP A 528 -2.35 -14.37 -41.18
CA ASP A 528 -1.25 -15.29 -40.76
C ASP A 528 -0.63 -14.86 -39.42
N LEU A 529 -0.45 -13.55 -39.25
CA LEU A 529 0.04 -12.97 -37.99
C LEU A 529 -1.00 -13.14 -36.87
N ALA A 530 -2.29 -12.98 -37.18
CA ALA A 530 -3.38 -13.19 -36.24
C ALA A 530 -3.44 -14.65 -35.77
N LYS A 531 -3.39 -15.63 -36.69
CA LYS A 531 -3.27 -17.06 -36.41
C LYS A 531 -2.08 -17.35 -35.49
N THR A 532 -0.89 -16.86 -35.85
CA THR A 532 0.33 -17.04 -35.05
C THR A 532 0.17 -16.51 -33.61
N GLN A 533 -0.40 -15.32 -33.46
CA GLN A 533 -0.60 -14.68 -32.15
C GLN A 533 -1.69 -15.35 -31.31
N TYR A 534 -2.76 -15.82 -31.96
CA TYR A 534 -3.79 -16.61 -31.27
C TYR A 534 -3.29 -18.01 -30.93
N GLN A 535 -2.39 -18.63 -31.71
CA GLN A 535 -1.80 -19.91 -31.34
C GLN A 535 -0.89 -19.79 -30.10
N GLU A 536 0.02 -18.79 -30.07
CA GLU A 536 0.82 -18.51 -28.86
C GLU A 536 -0.07 -18.24 -27.63
N CYS A 537 -1.21 -17.57 -27.82
CA CYS A 537 -2.22 -17.37 -26.78
C CYS A 537 -2.93 -18.67 -26.36
N LEU A 538 -3.26 -19.54 -27.32
CA LEU A 538 -3.96 -20.81 -27.08
C LEU A 538 -3.10 -21.74 -26.21
N ASP A 539 -1.83 -21.88 -26.56
CA ASP A 539 -0.90 -22.76 -25.87
C ASP A 539 -0.56 -22.24 -24.47
N LEU A 540 -0.43 -20.92 -24.27
CA LEU A 540 -0.36 -20.31 -22.95
C LEU A 540 -1.63 -20.54 -22.12
N ASN A 541 -2.82 -20.44 -22.72
CA ASN A 541 -4.09 -20.70 -22.02
C ASN A 541 -4.24 -22.18 -21.62
N ARG A 542 -3.73 -23.12 -22.43
CA ARG A 542 -3.61 -24.54 -22.07
C ARG A 542 -2.64 -24.74 -20.91
N GLU A 543 -1.47 -24.11 -20.95
CA GLU A 543 -0.45 -24.20 -19.89
C GLU A 543 -0.95 -23.69 -18.53
N ILE A 544 -1.64 -22.54 -18.49
CA ILE A 544 -2.18 -21.96 -17.24
C ILE A 544 -3.59 -22.46 -16.89
N GLN A 545 -4.13 -23.43 -17.65
CA GLN A 545 -5.47 -24.00 -17.50
C GLN A 545 -6.62 -22.95 -17.52
N ASP A 546 -6.44 -21.81 -18.19
CA ASP A 546 -7.50 -20.80 -18.34
C ASP A 546 -8.49 -21.21 -19.44
N LEU A 547 -9.42 -22.08 -19.07
CA LEU A 547 -10.49 -22.58 -19.96
C LEU A 547 -11.34 -21.45 -20.58
N ARG A 548 -11.47 -20.29 -19.93
CA ARG A 548 -12.19 -19.13 -20.49
C ARG A 548 -11.36 -18.41 -21.55
N GLY A 549 -10.06 -18.25 -21.31
CA GLY A 549 -9.11 -17.76 -22.32
C GLY A 549 -9.00 -18.71 -23.51
N LEU A 550 -8.97 -20.02 -23.25
CA LEU A 550 -8.96 -21.10 -24.24
C LEU A 550 -10.16 -20.99 -25.19
N ALA A 551 -11.38 -21.02 -24.65
CA ALA A 551 -12.61 -20.91 -25.45
C ALA A 551 -12.70 -19.60 -26.24
N ALA A 552 -12.26 -18.47 -25.67
CA ALA A 552 -12.20 -17.20 -26.39
C ALA A 552 -11.24 -17.26 -27.58
N THR A 553 -10.06 -17.85 -27.39
CA THR A 553 -9.02 -17.95 -28.42
C THR A 553 -9.42 -18.91 -29.55
N LEU A 554 -10.01 -20.06 -29.23
CA LEU A 554 -10.61 -20.98 -30.21
C LEU A 554 -11.69 -20.29 -31.05
N SER A 555 -12.57 -19.51 -30.40
CA SER A 555 -13.59 -18.72 -31.10
C SER A 555 -12.99 -17.67 -32.06
N HIS A 556 -11.81 -17.13 -31.74
CA HIS A 556 -11.09 -16.22 -32.64
C HIS A 556 -10.44 -16.96 -33.82
N LEU A 557 -9.77 -18.09 -33.58
CA LEU A 557 -9.15 -18.92 -34.63
C LEU A 557 -10.20 -19.42 -35.64
N GLY A 558 -11.29 -20.02 -35.15
CA GLY A 558 -12.40 -20.45 -36.01
C GLY A 558 -13.09 -19.30 -36.76
N THR A 559 -13.03 -18.08 -36.23
CA THR A 559 -13.54 -16.89 -36.95
C THR A 559 -12.63 -16.49 -38.11
N ILE A 560 -11.31 -16.63 -37.96
CA ILE A 560 -10.36 -16.37 -39.06
C ILE A 560 -10.53 -17.42 -40.15
N ALA A 561 -10.53 -18.71 -39.81
CA ALA A 561 -10.73 -19.80 -40.77
C ALA A 561 -12.03 -19.62 -41.58
N PHE A 562 -13.13 -19.26 -40.91
CA PHE A 562 -14.39 -18.93 -41.59
C PHE A 562 -14.31 -17.69 -42.49
N GLU A 563 -13.52 -16.67 -42.14
CA GLU A 563 -13.33 -15.47 -42.99
C GLU A 563 -12.41 -15.72 -44.19
N GLU A 564 -11.60 -16.79 -44.15
CA GLU A 564 -10.77 -17.27 -45.26
C GLU A 564 -11.50 -18.30 -46.15
N GLY A 565 -12.60 -18.89 -45.67
CA GLY A 565 -13.40 -19.90 -46.37
C GLY A 565 -13.11 -21.35 -45.97
N ASP A 566 -12.21 -21.57 -45.00
CA ASP A 566 -11.93 -22.88 -44.42
C ASP A 566 -12.99 -23.21 -43.35
N ASN A 567 -14.13 -23.72 -43.82
CA ASN A 567 -15.23 -24.13 -42.95
C ASN A 567 -14.93 -25.38 -42.12
N GLU A 568 -14.02 -26.26 -42.58
CA GLU A 568 -13.69 -27.52 -41.91
C GLU A 568 -12.91 -27.22 -40.62
N THR A 569 -11.77 -26.53 -40.74
CA THR A 569 -11.00 -26.03 -39.59
C THR A 569 -11.83 -25.08 -38.71
N ALA A 570 -12.71 -24.26 -39.29
CA ALA A 570 -13.61 -23.41 -38.50
C ALA A 570 -14.62 -24.22 -37.67
N ARG A 571 -15.17 -25.30 -38.24
CA ARG A 571 -16.12 -26.20 -37.57
C ARG A 571 -15.44 -26.90 -36.39
N GLU A 572 -14.20 -27.37 -36.55
CA GLU A 572 -13.39 -27.94 -35.46
C GLU A 572 -13.17 -26.95 -34.31
N TYR A 573 -12.62 -25.76 -34.59
CA TYR A 573 -12.38 -24.75 -33.56
C TYR A 573 -13.65 -24.30 -32.83
N PHE A 574 -14.79 -24.19 -33.52
CA PHE A 574 -16.05 -23.87 -32.86
C PHE A 574 -16.65 -25.04 -32.08
N GLN A 575 -16.31 -26.29 -32.40
CA GLN A 575 -16.70 -27.46 -31.62
C GLN A 575 -15.84 -27.61 -30.35
N GLU A 576 -14.50 -27.47 -30.43
CA GLU A 576 -13.63 -27.44 -29.23
C GLU A 576 -14.06 -26.30 -28.30
N CYS A 577 -14.34 -25.12 -28.86
CA CYS A 577 -14.89 -23.98 -28.13
C CYS A 577 -16.25 -24.29 -27.47
N LEU A 578 -17.12 -25.07 -28.11
CA LEU A 578 -18.41 -25.45 -27.54
C LEU A 578 -18.25 -26.39 -26.34
N GLU A 579 -17.40 -27.41 -26.43
CA GLU A 579 -17.18 -28.35 -25.32
C GLU A 579 -16.56 -27.64 -24.10
N VAL A 580 -15.49 -26.86 -24.29
CA VAL A 580 -14.86 -26.08 -23.20
C VAL A 580 -15.86 -25.10 -22.53
N ASN A 581 -16.83 -24.57 -23.28
CA ASN A 581 -17.89 -23.74 -22.71
C ASN A 581 -18.97 -24.54 -21.94
N LYS A 582 -19.21 -25.81 -22.26
CA LYS A 582 -20.06 -26.70 -21.44
C LYS A 582 -19.36 -27.05 -20.13
N ASP A 583 -18.09 -27.45 -20.21
CA ASP A 583 -17.29 -27.87 -19.04
C ASP A 583 -17.16 -26.74 -18.01
N THR A 584 -17.02 -25.50 -18.49
CA THR A 584 -17.01 -24.29 -17.66
C THR A 584 -18.40 -23.74 -17.29
N ASN A 585 -19.48 -24.46 -17.64
CA ASN A 585 -20.89 -24.05 -17.49
C ASN A 585 -21.21 -22.65 -18.06
N ASN A 586 -20.47 -22.21 -19.06
CA ASN A 586 -20.58 -20.90 -19.68
C ASN A 586 -21.67 -20.89 -20.77
N SER A 587 -22.94 -20.92 -20.38
CA SER A 587 -24.05 -20.98 -21.35
C SER A 587 -24.17 -19.77 -22.30
N ARG A 588 -23.49 -18.64 -22.02
CA ARG A 588 -23.32 -17.55 -23.00
C ARG A 588 -22.28 -17.91 -24.06
N GLY A 589 -21.17 -18.53 -23.66
CA GLY A 589 -20.15 -19.06 -24.56
C GLY A 589 -20.68 -20.21 -25.42
N GLU A 590 -21.42 -21.17 -24.82
CA GLU A 590 -22.12 -22.23 -25.55
C GLU A 590 -23.02 -21.65 -26.65
N SER A 591 -23.87 -20.67 -26.31
CA SER A 591 -24.75 -19.99 -27.26
C SER A 591 -23.99 -19.18 -28.31
N ALA A 592 -22.75 -18.75 -28.06
CA ALA A 592 -21.92 -18.04 -29.03
C ALA A 592 -21.25 -19.01 -30.02
N ALA A 593 -20.70 -20.12 -29.53
CA ALA A 593 -20.12 -21.18 -30.36
C ALA A 593 -21.19 -21.83 -31.27
N LEU A 594 -22.35 -22.18 -30.71
CA LEU A 594 -23.48 -22.69 -31.48
C LEU A 594 -23.97 -21.70 -32.55
N ALA A 595 -23.95 -20.39 -32.29
CA ALA A 595 -24.29 -19.38 -33.31
C ALA A 595 -23.32 -19.37 -34.51
N LYS A 596 -22.05 -19.74 -34.29
CA LYS A 596 -21.04 -19.86 -35.35
C LYS A 596 -21.23 -21.15 -36.16
N LEU A 597 -21.46 -22.28 -35.49
CA LEU A 597 -21.77 -23.56 -36.13
C LEU A 597 -23.07 -23.48 -36.98
N VAL A 598 -24.12 -22.81 -36.49
CA VAL A 598 -25.34 -22.50 -37.27
C VAL A 598 -25.03 -21.70 -38.54
N LYS A 599 -24.02 -20.81 -38.50
CA LYS A 599 -23.63 -20.01 -39.69
C LYS A 599 -22.94 -20.90 -40.73
N ILE A 600 -22.01 -21.77 -40.31
CA ILE A 600 -21.30 -22.74 -41.15
C ILE A 600 -22.30 -23.67 -41.87
N ALA A 601 -23.15 -24.35 -41.10
CA ALA A 601 -24.18 -25.25 -41.64
C ALA A 601 -25.14 -24.55 -42.63
N LYS A 602 -25.39 -23.24 -42.48
CA LYS A 602 -26.18 -22.44 -43.43
C LYS A 602 -25.44 -22.08 -44.71
N SER A 603 -24.15 -21.77 -44.65
CA SER A 603 -23.33 -21.55 -45.86
C SER A 603 -23.17 -22.83 -46.70
N GLU A 604 -23.27 -24.00 -46.08
CA GLU A 604 -23.06 -25.30 -46.74
C GLU A 604 -24.37 -26.00 -47.13
N GLY A 605 -25.52 -25.36 -46.87
CA GLY A 605 -26.84 -25.91 -47.22
C GLY A 605 -27.36 -27.02 -46.31
N GLU A 606 -26.67 -27.32 -45.20
CA GLU A 606 -27.02 -28.32 -44.19
C GLU A 606 -28.22 -27.88 -43.32
N ASN A 607 -29.33 -27.51 -43.95
CA ASN A 607 -30.48 -26.85 -43.33
C ASN A 607 -31.07 -27.62 -42.14
N LYS A 608 -30.99 -28.95 -42.11
CA LYS A 608 -31.42 -29.77 -40.96
C LYS A 608 -30.53 -29.53 -39.73
N LEU A 609 -29.21 -29.63 -39.91
CA LEU A 609 -28.23 -29.40 -38.84
C LEU A 609 -28.29 -27.94 -38.34
N ALA A 610 -28.46 -26.99 -39.27
CA ALA A 610 -28.62 -25.57 -38.94
C ALA A 610 -29.86 -25.25 -38.08
N ILE A 611 -30.92 -26.06 -38.16
CA ILE A 611 -32.11 -25.95 -37.28
C ILE A 611 -31.80 -26.54 -35.91
N GLU A 612 -31.29 -27.77 -35.86
CA GLU A 612 -30.96 -28.48 -34.61
C GLU A 612 -29.95 -27.69 -33.74
N LEU A 613 -28.92 -27.11 -34.37
CA LEU A 613 -27.95 -26.26 -33.69
C LEU A 613 -28.56 -24.94 -33.20
N ASP A 614 -29.56 -24.37 -33.89
CA ASP A 614 -30.25 -23.15 -33.44
C ASP A 614 -31.20 -23.43 -32.27
N GLU A 615 -31.80 -24.62 -32.20
CA GLU A 615 -32.56 -25.06 -31.03
C GLU A 615 -31.66 -25.25 -29.81
N LYS A 616 -30.54 -25.97 -29.97
CA LYS A 616 -29.49 -26.09 -28.93
C LYS A 616 -28.98 -24.71 -28.49
N ARG A 617 -28.76 -23.78 -29.43
CA ARG A 617 -28.37 -22.39 -29.15
C ARG A 617 -29.42 -21.66 -28.30
N ARG A 618 -30.71 -21.79 -28.63
CA ARG A 618 -31.80 -21.18 -27.85
C ARG A 618 -31.91 -21.75 -26.43
N GLN A 619 -31.62 -23.04 -26.25
CA GLN A 619 -31.58 -23.68 -24.93
C GLN A 619 -30.42 -23.15 -24.09
N ALA A 620 -29.20 -23.06 -24.65
CA ALA A 620 -28.05 -22.44 -24.01
C ALA A 620 -28.31 -20.96 -23.67
N TRP A 621 -28.89 -20.20 -24.61
CA TRP A 621 -29.28 -18.81 -24.34
C TRP A 621 -30.25 -18.69 -23.16
N LYS A 622 -31.30 -19.53 -23.09
CA LYS A 622 -32.23 -19.57 -21.95
C LYS A 622 -31.53 -19.85 -20.62
N ARG A 623 -30.62 -20.85 -20.59
CA ARG A 623 -29.78 -21.15 -19.40
C ARG A 623 -28.90 -19.98 -18.95
N SER A 624 -28.66 -18.99 -19.82
CA SER A 624 -27.84 -17.81 -19.52
C SER A 624 -28.62 -16.54 -19.09
N GLN A 625 -29.93 -16.67 -18.89
CA GLN A 625 -30.84 -15.62 -18.41
C GLN A 625 -31.42 -15.90 -17.01
N GLY A 626 -31.20 -17.11 -16.49
CA GLY A 626 -31.20 -17.37 -15.04
C GLY A 626 -29.81 -17.14 -14.47
#